data_AF-A0A9D2NCJ5-F1
#
_entry.id   AF-A0A9D2NCJ5-F1
#
_cell.length_a   1.000
_cell.length_b   1.000
_cell.length_c   1.000
_cell.angle_alpha   90.00
_cell.angle_beta   90.00
_cell.angle_gamma   90.00
#
_symmetry.space_group_name_H-M   'P 1'
#
loop_
_entity.id
_entity.type
_entity.pdbx_description
1 polymer ?
#
loop_
_entity_poly.entity_id
_entity_poly.type
_entity_poly.pdbx_seq_one_letter_code
_entity_poly.pdbx_strand_id
1 'polypeptide(L)'
;MNQNTFLKYLKKKEYSRLEPYRVENAVILAAGFASRFAPLSYTTPKALLRVRGEILIERQISQLLEAGIPKIYIVTGYQQEKFRYLADKYPVELLYNPEYAVRNNHSSVYAAREYLGNSYICSADNYFTENVFCPYQYHACYSALYADGPTEEYCLTTDESGKITDVVVGGHDSWYMLGHVYFDRAFSRKFLEILEREYDLPETRDLLWEKIYMKHLTELPMYIRRYPSGVIYEFDTLEDLCLFDPSWNAYRDSLPK
;
A
#
# COMPACT_ATOMS: atom_id res chain seq x y z
N MET A 1 16.19 16.38 13.86
CA MET A 1 15.42 17.56 13.40
C MET A 1 13.98 17.38 13.83
N ASN A 2 13.22 18.42 14.20
CA ASN A 2 11.79 18.28 14.52
C ASN A 2 10.91 18.42 13.26
N GLN A 3 9.65 17.96 13.34
CA GLN A 3 8.73 17.92 12.20
C GLN A 3 8.46 19.30 11.59
N ASN A 4 8.29 20.34 12.41
CA ASN A 4 8.09 21.71 11.92
C ASN A 4 9.28 22.22 11.09
N THR A 5 10.50 21.89 11.51
CA THR A 5 11.72 22.23 10.79
C THR A 5 11.83 21.43 9.50
N PHE A 6 11.50 20.13 9.53
CA PHE A 6 11.41 19.29 8.33
C PHE A 6 10.44 19.88 7.30
N LEU A 7 9.21 20.20 7.71
CA LEU A 7 8.18 20.77 6.82
C LEU A 7 8.62 22.12 6.24
N LYS A 8 9.30 22.95 7.04
CA LYS A 8 9.87 24.22 6.59
C LYS A 8 10.92 24.00 5.49
N TYR A 9 11.85 23.07 5.67
CA TYR A 9 12.86 22.77 4.65
C TYR A 9 12.26 22.14 3.41
N LEU A 10 11.26 21.26 3.56
CA LEU A 10 10.54 20.65 2.43
C LEU A 10 9.86 21.72 1.58
N LYS A 11 9.12 22.65 2.22
CA LYS A 11 8.46 23.77 1.55
C LYS A 11 9.43 24.70 0.83
N LYS A 12 10.61 24.92 1.42
CA LYS A 12 11.68 25.73 0.83
C LYS A 12 12.55 24.99 -0.19
N LYS A 13 12.30 23.70 -0.42
CA LYS A 13 13.13 22.83 -1.27
C LYS A 13 14.60 22.79 -0.85
N GLU A 14 14.88 22.90 0.46
CA GLU A 14 16.23 22.79 1.04
C GLU A 14 16.62 21.31 1.21
N TYR A 15 16.62 20.56 0.11
CA TYR A 15 16.72 19.09 0.11
C TYR A 15 18.00 18.53 0.73
N SER A 16 19.12 19.26 0.65
CA SER A 16 20.38 18.86 1.30
C SER A 16 20.26 18.69 2.82
N ARG A 17 19.31 19.38 3.45
CA ARG A 17 19.01 19.25 4.89
C ARG A 17 18.07 18.09 5.20
N LEU A 18 17.48 17.48 4.18
CA LEU A 18 16.49 16.42 4.28
C LEU A 18 17.02 15.04 3.88
N GLU A 19 18.27 14.91 3.43
CA GLU A 19 18.83 13.63 2.98
C GLU A 19 18.63 12.44 3.95
N PRO A 20 18.72 12.60 5.29
CA PRO A 20 18.41 11.50 6.22
C PRO A 20 16.96 10.98 6.15
N TYR A 21 16.05 11.78 5.60
CA TYR A 21 14.61 11.52 5.47
C TYR A 21 14.21 11.18 4.02
N ARG A 22 15.19 11.01 3.14
CA ARG A 22 14.94 10.67 1.74
C ARG A 22 14.35 9.26 1.66
N VAL A 23 13.32 9.13 0.83
CA VAL A 23 12.73 7.85 0.48
C VAL A 23 13.69 7.11 -0.46
N GLU A 24 14.03 5.88 -0.08
CA GLU A 24 15.03 5.06 -0.78
C GLU A 24 14.40 4.17 -1.85
N ASN A 25 13.18 3.68 -1.62
CA ASN A 25 12.49 2.81 -2.55
C ASN A 25 10.98 2.75 -2.29
N ALA A 26 10.28 2.01 -3.14
CA ALA A 26 8.93 1.55 -2.90
C ALA A 26 8.82 0.04 -3.14
N VAL A 27 7.91 -0.59 -2.40
CA VAL A 27 7.53 -1.99 -2.54
C VAL A 27 6.04 -2.05 -2.88
N ILE A 28 5.70 -2.62 -4.02
CA ILE A 28 4.32 -2.81 -4.47
C ILE A 28 3.92 -4.27 -4.25
N LEU A 29 2.90 -4.51 -3.43
CA LEU A 29 2.38 -5.83 -3.13
C LEU A 29 1.36 -6.25 -4.20
N ALA A 30 1.75 -7.17 -5.07
CA ALA A 30 0.97 -7.61 -6.24
C ALA A 30 0.80 -9.15 -6.32
N ALA A 31 1.07 -9.87 -5.23
CA ALA A 31 1.10 -11.34 -5.22
C ALA A 31 -0.28 -12.01 -5.11
N GLY A 32 -1.31 -11.25 -4.73
CA GLY A 32 -2.62 -11.76 -4.37
C GLY A 32 -3.47 -12.24 -5.56
N PHE A 33 -4.36 -13.19 -5.28
CA PHE A 33 -5.27 -13.79 -6.27
C PHE A 33 -6.46 -12.89 -6.64
N ALA A 34 -6.93 -12.03 -5.72
CA ALA A 34 -8.16 -11.24 -5.86
C ALA A 34 -9.40 -12.10 -6.20
N SER A 35 -9.73 -13.07 -5.34
CA SER A 35 -10.86 -14.00 -5.54
C SER A 35 -12.21 -13.31 -5.71
N ARG A 36 -12.42 -12.15 -5.07
CA ARG A 36 -13.64 -11.33 -5.20
C ARG A 36 -13.89 -10.81 -6.63
N PHE A 37 -12.87 -10.82 -7.48
CA PHE A 37 -12.97 -10.46 -8.90
C PHE A 37 -13.13 -11.68 -9.82
N ALA A 38 -13.37 -12.88 -9.29
CA ALA A 38 -13.66 -14.03 -10.14
C ALA A 38 -14.95 -13.78 -10.96
N PRO A 39 -15.00 -14.12 -12.27
CA PRO A 39 -13.99 -14.89 -13.00
C PRO A 39 -12.88 -14.03 -13.67
N LEU A 40 -12.94 -12.70 -13.61
CA LEU A 40 -11.95 -11.80 -14.22
C LEU A 40 -10.52 -12.08 -13.70
N SER A 41 -10.38 -12.33 -12.39
CA SER A 41 -9.09 -12.62 -11.77
C SER A 41 -8.46 -13.96 -12.21
N TYR A 42 -9.22 -14.86 -12.85
CA TYR A 42 -8.66 -16.10 -13.39
C TYR A 42 -7.73 -15.83 -14.59
N THR A 43 -8.00 -14.78 -15.35
CA THR A 43 -7.24 -14.44 -16.56
C THR A 43 -6.43 -13.17 -16.43
N THR A 44 -6.74 -12.28 -15.49
CA THR A 44 -6.01 -11.02 -15.31
C THR A 44 -5.84 -10.69 -13.83
N PRO A 45 -4.61 -10.61 -13.30
CA PRO A 45 -4.36 -10.13 -11.95
C PRO A 45 -4.96 -8.74 -11.76
N LYS A 46 -5.54 -8.45 -10.59
CA LYS A 46 -6.20 -7.17 -10.30
C LYS A 46 -5.28 -5.96 -10.59
N ALA A 47 -4.01 -6.08 -10.22
CA ALA A 47 -2.97 -5.08 -10.48
C ALA A 47 -2.79 -4.71 -11.96
N LEU A 48 -3.17 -5.61 -12.88
CA LEU A 48 -3.06 -5.43 -14.33
C LEU A 48 -4.37 -4.99 -15.00
N LEU A 49 -5.44 -4.76 -14.22
CA LEU A 49 -6.69 -4.23 -14.75
C LEU A 49 -6.51 -2.78 -15.21
N ARG A 50 -7.25 -2.43 -16.27
CA ARG A 50 -7.34 -1.05 -16.76
C ARG A 50 -8.44 -0.32 -16.04
N VAL A 51 -8.12 0.85 -15.50
CA VAL A 51 -9.07 1.77 -14.87
C VAL A 51 -8.85 3.14 -15.48
N ARG A 52 -9.91 3.69 -16.09
CA ARG A 52 -9.89 4.95 -16.85
C ARG A 52 -8.80 5.01 -17.93
N GLY A 53 -8.58 3.86 -18.58
CA GLY A 53 -7.61 3.71 -19.69
C GLY A 53 -6.18 3.33 -19.26
N GLU A 54 -5.85 3.42 -17.98
CA GLU A 54 -4.51 3.13 -17.44
C GLU A 54 -4.48 1.81 -16.69
N ILE A 55 -3.38 1.07 -16.77
CA ILE A 55 -3.18 -0.14 -15.96
C ILE A 55 -2.85 0.29 -14.52
N LEU A 56 -3.53 -0.28 -13.52
CA LEU A 56 -3.40 0.11 -12.10
C LEU A 56 -1.95 0.19 -11.64
N ILE A 57 -1.19 -0.90 -11.80
CA ILE A 57 0.20 -0.94 -11.36
C ILE A 57 1.11 -0.02 -12.19
N GLU A 58 0.85 0.15 -13.49
CA GLU A 58 1.64 1.07 -14.33
C GLU A 58 1.45 2.52 -13.92
N ARG A 59 0.22 2.90 -13.57
CA ARG A 59 -0.10 4.23 -13.04
C ARG A 59 0.67 4.48 -11.73
N GLN A 60 0.63 3.52 -10.81
CA GLN A 60 1.34 3.62 -9.54
C GLN A 60 2.86 3.69 -9.72
N ILE A 61 3.44 2.87 -10.61
CA ILE A 61 4.87 2.93 -10.99
C ILE A 61 5.21 4.32 -11.53
N SER A 62 4.41 4.85 -12.46
CA SER A 62 4.65 6.15 -13.08
C SER A 62 4.63 7.28 -12.03
N GLN A 63 3.66 7.26 -11.11
CA GLN A 63 3.56 8.23 -10.01
C GLN A 63 4.77 8.15 -9.05
N LEU A 64 5.24 6.95 -8.71
CA LEU A 64 6.44 6.77 -7.89
C LEU A 64 7.70 7.34 -8.58
N LEU A 65 7.87 7.08 -9.88
CA LEU A 65 8.99 7.60 -10.66
C LEU A 65 8.94 9.12 -10.81
N GLU A 66 7.77 9.68 -11.09
CA GLU A 66 7.54 11.13 -11.15
C GLU A 66 7.83 11.83 -9.81
N ALA A 67 7.57 11.16 -8.69
CA ALA A 67 7.90 11.66 -7.36
C ALA A 67 9.40 11.55 -7.02
N GLY A 68 10.22 10.98 -7.91
CA GLY A 68 11.66 10.85 -7.74
C GLY A 68 12.07 9.67 -6.85
N ILE A 69 11.22 8.66 -6.70
CA ILE A 69 11.56 7.44 -5.96
C ILE A 69 12.46 6.56 -6.83
N PRO A 70 13.71 6.28 -6.42
CA PRO A 70 14.74 5.81 -7.33
C PRO A 70 14.70 4.31 -7.62
N LYS A 71 14.02 3.52 -6.79
CA LYS A 71 13.92 2.07 -6.90
C LYS A 71 12.51 1.60 -6.55
N ILE A 72 11.98 0.67 -7.34
CA ILE A 72 10.64 0.10 -7.14
C ILE A 72 10.75 -1.42 -7.24
N TYR A 73 10.34 -2.10 -6.18
CA TYR A 73 10.24 -3.55 -6.12
C TYR A 73 8.78 -3.96 -6.21
N ILE A 74 8.47 -4.96 -7.04
CA ILE A 74 7.11 -5.48 -7.19
C ILE A 74 7.10 -6.91 -6.68
N VAL A 75 6.39 -7.15 -5.59
CA VAL A 75 6.23 -8.48 -5.03
C VAL A 75 5.11 -9.20 -5.76
N THR A 76 5.49 -10.21 -6.54
CA THR A 76 4.62 -11.04 -7.37
C THR A 76 4.39 -12.40 -6.74
N GLY A 77 3.37 -13.12 -7.21
CA GLY A 77 3.02 -14.46 -6.75
C GLY A 77 2.13 -15.12 -7.79
N TYR A 78 0.82 -15.02 -7.62
CA TYR A 78 -0.15 -15.49 -8.59
C TYR A 78 0.07 -14.87 -9.98
N GLN A 79 0.21 -15.72 -11.01
CA GLN A 79 0.44 -15.32 -12.41
C GLN A 79 1.62 -14.35 -12.60
N GLN A 80 2.71 -14.56 -11.86
CA GLN A 80 3.91 -13.71 -11.91
C GLN A 80 4.47 -13.47 -13.32
N GLU A 81 4.29 -14.41 -14.25
CA GLU A 81 4.75 -14.30 -15.63
C GLU A 81 4.15 -13.08 -16.35
N LYS A 82 2.95 -12.65 -15.96
CA LYS A 82 2.26 -11.50 -16.54
C LYS A 82 2.84 -10.17 -16.10
N PHE A 83 3.66 -10.14 -15.06
CA PHE A 83 4.34 -8.93 -14.59
C PHE A 83 5.71 -8.72 -15.24
N ARG A 84 6.27 -9.72 -15.93
CA ARG A 84 7.62 -9.67 -16.52
C ARG A 84 7.86 -8.44 -17.41
N TYR A 85 6.87 -8.08 -18.22
CA TYR A 85 6.97 -6.93 -19.12
C TYR A 85 7.17 -5.59 -18.39
N LEU A 86 6.79 -5.50 -17.10
CA LEU A 86 7.01 -4.28 -16.31
C LEU A 86 8.50 -4.01 -16.10
N ALA A 87 9.31 -5.06 -15.91
CA ALA A 87 10.77 -4.93 -15.78
C ALA A 87 11.44 -4.55 -17.12
N ASP A 88 10.83 -4.90 -18.26
CA ASP A 88 11.30 -4.47 -19.58
C ASP A 88 10.93 -3.00 -19.88
N LYS A 89 9.78 -2.55 -19.37
CA LYS A 89 9.20 -1.23 -19.65
C LYS A 89 9.64 -0.15 -18.65
N TYR A 90 9.88 -0.51 -17.40
CA TYR A 90 10.17 0.39 -16.29
C TYR A 90 11.40 -0.08 -15.50
N PRO A 91 12.10 0.82 -14.80
CA PRO A 91 13.22 0.45 -13.92
C PRO A 91 12.72 -0.16 -12.60
N VAL A 92 12.07 -1.32 -12.69
CA VAL A 92 11.50 -2.06 -11.55
C VAL A 92 12.14 -3.44 -11.42
N GLU A 93 12.15 -3.98 -10.20
CA GLU A 93 12.63 -5.33 -9.93
C GLU A 93 11.46 -6.20 -9.44
N LEU A 94 11.32 -7.40 -9.99
CA LEU A 94 10.28 -8.34 -9.59
C LEU A 94 10.81 -9.28 -8.50
N LEU A 95 10.13 -9.31 -7.37
CA LEU A 95 10.40 -10.23 -6.27
C LEU A 95 9.32 -11.30 -6.26
N TYR A 96 9.69 -12.57 -6.28
CA TYR A 96 8.72 -13.66 -6.19
C TYR A 96 8.48 -14.04 -4.73
N ASN A 97 7.24 -13.96 -4.27
CA ASN A 97 6.81 -14.51 -2.98
C ASN A 97 6.33 -15.96 -3.19
N PRO A 98 7.09 -17.00 -2.77
CA PRO A 98 6.67 -18.39 -2.94
C PRO A 98 5.50 -18.80 -2.03
N GLU A 99 5.21 -18.02 -0.99
CA GLU A 99 4.20 -18.34 0.02
C GLU A 99 2.85 -17.62 -0.22
N TYR A 100 2.71 -16.93 -1.36
CA TYR A 100 1.52 -16.13 -1.70
C TYR A 100 0.19 -16.90 -1.61
N ALA A 101 0.22 -18.23 -1.81
CA ALA A 101 -0.97 -19.08 -1.80
C ALA A 101 -1.31 -19.64 -0.41
N VAL A 102 -0.39 -19.56 0.54
CA VAL A 102 -0.50 -20.24 1.85
C VAL A 102 -0.40 -19.29 3.04
N ARG A 103 -0.07 -18.02 2.78
CA ARG A 103 -0.01 -16.92 3.75
C ARG A 103 -0.63 -15.67 3.14
N ASN A 104 -1.08 -14.77 4.02
CA ASN A 104 -1.64 -13.48 3.60
C ASN A 104 -0.54 -12.45 3.23
N ASN A 105 -0.89 -11.17 3.08
CA ASN A 105 0.01 -10.13 2.56
C ASN A 105 1.30 -9.90 3.39
N HIS A 106 1.38 -10.33 4.65
CA HIS A 106 2.60 -10.25 5.47
C HIS A 106 3.75 -11.06 4.86
N SER A 107 3.47 -12.16 4.17
CA SER A 107 4.48 -12.93 3.44
C SER A 107 5.07 -12.15 2.27
N SER A 108 4.29 -11.26 1.65
CA SER A 108 4.79 -10.37 0.59
C SER A 108 5.70 -9.29 1.15
N VAL A 109 5.39 -8.76 2.34
CA VAL A 109 6.30 -7.85 3.07
C VAL A 109 7.59 -8.59 3.46
N TYR A 110 7.48 -9.83 3.94
CA TYR A 110 8.62 -10.67 4.29
C TYR A 110 9.51 -11.02 3.07
N ALA A 111 8.92 -11.26 1.91
CA ALA A 111 9.65 -11.50 0.67
C ALA A 111 10.48 -10.27 0.24
N ALA A 112 10.07 -9.06 0.63
CA ALA A 112 10.78 -7.82 0.36
C ALA A 112 11.65 -7.31 1.52
N ARG A 113 11.82 -8.09 2.60
CA ARG A 113 12.46 -7.65 3.87
C ARG A 113 13.83 -7.00 3.69
N GLU A 114 14.66 -7.51 2.78
CA GLU A 114 16.02 -6.99 2.53
C GLU A 114 16.03 -5.57 1.92
N TYR A 115 14.87 -5.11 1.43
CA TYR A 115 14.72 -3.82 0.77
C TYR A 115 13.96 -2.79 1.63
N LEU A 116 13.46 -3.18 2.81
CA LEU A 116 12.73 -2.29 3.70
C LEU A 116 13.68 -1.38 4.48
N GLY A 117 13.38 -0.09 4.48
CA GLY A 117 14.12 0.91 5.24
C GLY A 117 13.36 2.22 5.23
N ASN A 118 13.74 3.13 4.35
CA ASN A 118 12.93 4.32 4.04
C ASN A 118 12.06 4.02 2.82
N SER A 119 11.00 3.24 3.01
CA SER A 119 10.28 2.58 1.91
C SER A 119 8.78 2.90 1.93
N TYR A 120 8.21 3.22 0.77
CA TYR A 120 6.77 3.11 0.59
C TYR A 120 6.37 1.65 0.45
N ILE A 121 5.28 1.23 1.08
CA ILE A 121 4.61 -0.05 0.83
C ILE A 121 3.22 0.26 0.27
N CYS A 122 2.91 -0.31 -0.89
CA CYS A 122 1.68 -0.02 -1.62
C CYS A 122 0.96 -1.31 -1.98
N SER A 123 -0.36 -1.33 -1.91
CA SER A 123 -1.17 -2.36 -2.56
C SER A 123 -1.29 -2.05 -4.05
N ALA A 124 -1.06 -3.05 -4.91
CA ALA A 124 -1.03 -2.86 -6.37
C ALA A 124 -2.40 -2.52 -6.98
N ASP A 125 -3.46 -2.67 -6.21
CA ASP A 125 -4.85 -2.46 -6.58
C ASP A 125 -5.47 -1.16 -6.03
N ASN A 126 -4.65 -0.30 -5.40
CA ASN A 126 -5.06 1.07 -5.11
C ASN A 126 -4.90 1.96 -6.35
N TYR A 127 -5.93 2.77 -6.62
CA TYR A 127 -5.92 3.81 -7.65
C TYR A 127 -5.81 5.19 -7.00
N PHE A 128 -4.72 5.90 -7.28
CA PHE A 128 -4.51 7.27 -6.82
C PHE A 128 -4.89 8.26 -7.94
N THR A 129 -5.86 9.16 -7.73
CA THR A 129 -6.29 10.13 -8.75
C THR A 129 -5.25 11.22 -9.03
N GLU A 130 -4.38 11.49 -8.07
CA GLU A 130 -3.23 12.39 -8.18
C GLU A 130 -1.96 11.72 -7.66
N ASN A 131 -0.80 12.35 -7.86
CA ASN A 131 0.46 11.83 -7.34
C ASN A 131 0.59 12.12 -5.83
N VAL A 132 0.47 11.07 -5.02
CA VAL A 132 0.47 11.15 -3.55
C VAL A 132 1.85 10.95 -2.91
N PHE A 133 2.84 10.54 -3.72
CA PHE A 133 4.18 10.17 -3.25
C PHE A 133 5.06 11.41 -3.09
N CYS A 134 5.95 11.38 -2.10
CA CYS A 134 6.90 12.46 -1.82
C CYS A 134 8.31 11.89 -1.71
N PRO A 135 9.34 12.56 -2.24
CA PRO A 135 10.73 12.07 -2.16
C PRO A 135 11.32 12.11 -0.74
N TYR A 136 10.65 12.77 0.21
CA TYR A 136 11.11 12.90 1.60
C TYR A 136 9.96 12.70 2.57
N GLN A 137 10.18 11.90 3.61
CA GLN A 137 9.18 11.56 4.62
C GLN A 137 9.81 11.63 6.02
N TYR A 138 9.14 12.30 6.95
CA TYR A 138 9.72 12.59 8.27
C TYR A 138 9.74 11.38 9.22
N HIS A 139 8.67 10.58 9.23
CA HIS A 139 8.51 9.37 10.02
C HIS A 139 7.55 8.41 9.31
N ALA A 140 7.44 7.18 9.81
CA ALA A 140 6.45 6.22 9.36
C ALA A 140 5.03 6.81 9.39
N CYS A 141 4.25 6.59 8.33
CA CYS A 141 2.89 7.10 8.26
C CYS A 141 1.97 6.21 7.42
N TYR A 142 0.69 6.15 7.80
CA TYR A 142 -0.34 5.43 7.06
C TYR A 142 -1.32 6.39 6.39
N SER A 143 -1.63 6.17 5.11
CA SER A 143 -2.65 6.95 4.40
C SER A 143 -4.06 6.67 4.91
N ALA A 144 -4.82 7.71 5.19
CA ALA A 144 -6.17 7.56 5.71
C ALA A 144 -7.19 8.44 4.98
N LEU A 145 -8.37 7.88 4.77
CA LEU A 145 -9.57 8.57 4.32
C LEU A 145 -10.58 8.62 5.47
N TYR A 146 -11.59 9.47 5.33
CA TYR A 146 -12.66 9.60 6.30
C TYR A 146 -13.92 8.91 5.78
N ALA A 147 -14.52 8.04 6.59
CA ALA A 147 -15.84 7.48 6.35
C ALA A 147 -16.88 8.39 6.99
N ASP A 148 -17.84 8.88 6.20
CA ASP A 148 -19.03 9.59 6.67
C ASP A 148 -20.15 8.56 6.81
N GLY A 149 -20.39 8.08 8.04
CA GLY A 149 -21.26 6.94 8.32
C GLY A 149 -20.53 5.61 8.63
N PRO A 150 -21.26 4.48 8.63
CA PRO A 150 -20.73 3.17 9.00
C PRO A 150 -19.74 2.64 7.98
N THR A 151 -18.72 1.93 8.47
CA THR A 151 -17.68 1.30 7.66
C THR A 151 -17.19 0.00 8.30
N GLU A 152 -16.73 -0.94 7.50
CA GLU A 152 -16.07 -2.19 7.94
C GLU A 152 -14.52 -2.07 7.89
N GLU A 153 -14.01 -0.89 7.54
CA GLU A 153 -12.58 -0.63 7.38
C GLU A 153 -11.82 -0.56 8.71
N TYR A 154 -10.49 -0.49 8.62
CA TYR A 154 -9.60 -0.35 9.77
C TYR A 154 -9.61 1.09 10.29
N CYS A 155 -10.54 1.39 11.19
CA CYS A 155 -10.73 2.68 11.83
C CYS A 155 -9.59 3.03 12.79
N LEU A 156 -9.11 4.27 12.72
CA LEU A 156 -7.95 4.81 13.44
C LEU A 156 -8.39 5.70 14.60
N THR A 157 -7.73 5.55 15.74
CA THR A 157 -7.68 6.58 16.79
C THR A 157 -6.29 7.17 16.86
N THR A 158 -6.18 8.49 17.03
CA THR A 158 -4.89 9.19 17.09
C THR A 158 -4.80 10.15 18.28
N ASP A 159 -3.59 10.38 18.77
CA ASP A 159 -3.32 11.50 19.68
C ASP A 159 -3.27 12.85 18.94
N GLU A 160 -3.05 13.95 19.67
CA GLU A 160 -2.98 15.32 19.13
C GLU A 160 -1.83 15.52 18.12
N SER A 161 -0.78 14.70 18.19
CA SER A 161 0.33 14.73 17.24
C SER A 161 0.03 13.95 15.95
N GLY A 162 -1.10 13.24 15.92
CA GLY A 162 -1.49 12.35 14.83
C GLY A 162 -0.85 10.96 14.92
N LYS A 163 -0.21 10.61 16.04
CA LYS A 163 0.30 9.24 16.25
C LYS A 163 -0.91 8.32 16.38
N ILE A 164 -0.90 7.20 15.66
CA ILE A 164 -1.94 6.18 15.76
C ILE A 164 -1.78 5.48 17.12
N THR A 165 -2.84 5.53 17.93
CA THR A 165 -2.87 4.95 19.29
C THR A 165 -3.73 3.70 19.37
N ASP A 166 -4.71 3.56 18.49
CA ASP A 166 -5.57 2.39 18.40
C ASP A 166 -6.06 2.19 16.97
N VAL A 167 -6.34 0.93 16.62
CA VAL A 167 -6.92 0.55 15.34
C VAL A 167 -7.93 -0.56 15.59
N VAL A 168 -9.16 -0.35 15.13
CA VAL A 168 -10.26 -1.31 15.25
C VAL A 168 -10.85 -1.57 13.87
N VAL A 169 -11.31 -2.80 13.62
CA VAL A 169 -12.03 -3.12 12.37
C VAL A 169 -13.49 -2.82 12.56
N GLY A 170 -14.04 -2.06 11.62
CA GLY A 170 -15.39 -1.55 11.68
C GLY A 170 -15.50 -0.28 12.53
N GLY A 171 -16.50 0.54 12.23
CA GLY A 171 -16.75 1.78 12.95
C GLY A 171 -17.76 2.68 12.25
N HIS A 172 -17.78 3.94 12.68
CA HIS A 172 -18.67 4.97 12.17
C HIS A 172 -17.97 6.33 12.30
N ASP A 173 -18.14 7.22 11.32
CA ASP A 173 -17.58 8.58 11.34
C ASP A 173 -16.07 8.61 11.70
N SER A 174 -15.28 7.80 11.02
CA SER A 174 -13.89 7.55 11.42
C SER A 174 -12.91 7.67 10.26
N TRP A 175 -11.69 8.07 10.61
CA TRP A 175 -10.56 7.93 9.71
C TRP A 175 -10.19 6.45 9.62
N TYR A 176 -10.04 5.91 8.41
CA TYR A 176 -9.68 4.52 8.20
C TYR A 176 -8.44 4.37 7.30
N MET A 177 -7.73 3.27 7.46
CA MET A 177 -6.52 2.94 6.72
C MET A 177 -6.85 2.60 5.26
N LEU A 178 -6.36 3.40 4.30
CA LEU A 178 -6.46 3.08 2.87
C LEU A 178 -5.33 3.74 2.08
N GLY A 179 -4.70 2.98 1.18
CA GLY A 179 -3.67 3.47 0.27
C GLY A 179 -2.27 3.06 0.67
N HIS A 180 -1.29 3.92 0.36
CA HIS A 180 0.11 3.65 0.68
C HIS A 180 0.40 3.84 2.17
N VAL A 181 1.41 3.11 2.63
CA VAL A 181 2.06 3.34 3.92
C VAL A 181 3.53 3.65 3.65
N TYR A 182 4.15 4.44 4.53
CA TYR A 182 5.58 4.67 4.52
C TYR A 182 6.18 4.06 5.78
N PHE A 183 7.17 3.20 5.62
CA PHE A 183 8.01 2.74 6.72
C PHE A 183 9.29 3.59 6.70
N ASP A 184 9.60 4.22 7.83
CA ASP A 184 10.93 4.76 8.06
C ASP A 184 11.87 3.65 8.56
N ARG A 185 13.18 3.93 8.53
CA ARG A 185 14.18 2.93 8.91
C ARG A 185 13.98 2.33 10.31
N ALA A 186 13.51 3.13 11.27
CA ALA A 186 13.28 2.65 12.63
C ALA A 186 12.08 1.71 12.68
N PHE A 187 10.99 2.08 12.01
CA PHE A 187 9.80 1.24 11.85
C PHE A 187 10.14 -0.05 11.12
N SER A 188 10.80 0.01 9.95
CA SER A 188 11.16 -1.18 9.16
C SER A 188 11.94 -2.19 9.97
N ARG A 189 13.00 -1.75 10.68
CA ARG A 189 13.81 -2.65 11.51
C ARG A 189 12.95 -3.32 12.58
N LYS A 190 12.17 -2.53 13.33
CA LYS A 190 11.40 -3.05 14.45
C LYS A 190 10.25 -3.96 13.99
N PHE A 191 9.60 -3.62 12.88
CA PHE A 191 8.56 -4.44 12.27
C PHE A 191 9.12 -5.77 11.78
N LEU A 192 10.29 -5.77 11.14
CA LEU A 192 10.95 -6.99 10.69
C LEU A 192 11.37 -7.88 11.87
N GLU A 193 11.92 -7.32 12.95
CA GLU A 193 12.22 -8.09 14.18
C GLU A 193 10.98 -8.81 14.74
N ILE A 194 9.83 -8.13 14.75
CA ILE A 194 8.55 -8.70 15.19
C ILE A 194 8.08 -9.78 14.20
N LEU A 195 8.08 -9.45 12.90
CA LEU A 195 7.61 -10.35 11.84
C LEU A 195 8.44 -11.64 11.80
N GLU A 196 9.77 -11.57 11.90
CA GLU A 196 10.66 -12.73 11.93
C GLU A 196 10.40 -13.64 13.12
N ARG A 197 10.17 -13.07 14.31
CA ARG A 197 9.83 -13.83 15.52
C ARG A 197 8.50 -14.54 15.39
N GLU A 198 7.54 -13.93 14.71
CA GLU A 198 6.15 -14.38 14.67
C GLU A 198 5.78 -15.11 13.37
N TYR A 199 6.68 -15.14 12.38
CA TYR A 199 6.40 -15.60 11.02
C TYR A 199 5.86 -17.02 10.99
N ASP A 200 6.50 -17.93 11.71
CA ASP A 200 6.16 -19.36 11.71
C ASP A 200 5.13 -19.75 12.78
N LEU A 201 4.60 -18.78 13.53
CA LEU A 201 3.52 -19.04 14.47
C LEU A 201 2.21 -19.36 13.73
N PRO A 202 1.47 -20.41 14.12
CA PRO A 202 0.20 -20.78 13.49
C PRO A 202 -0.80 -19.63 13.41
N GLU A 203 -0.88 -18.81 14.47
CA GLU A 203 -1.79 -17.67 14.57
C GLU A 203 -1.44 -16.50 13.66
N THR A 204 -0.22 -16.44 13.11
CA THR A 204 0.23 -15.37 12.20
C THR A 204 -0.08 -15.68 10.74
N ARG A 205 -0.24 -16.97 10.42
CA ARG A 205 -0.33 -17.49 9.04
C ARG A 205 -1.37 -16.79 8.16
N ASP A 206 -2.53 -16.43 8.72
CA ASP A 206 -3.64 -15.85 7.96
C ASP A 206 -3.75 -14.32 8.14
N LEU A 207 -2.86 -13.71 8.94
CA LEU A 207 -2.93 -12.29 9.28
C LEU A 207 -2.44 -11.42 8.13
N LEU A 208 -3.13 -10.31 7.89
CA LEU A 208 -2.54 -9.19 7.15
C LEU A 208 -1.40 -8.57 8.00
N TRP A 209 -0.42 -7.94 7.36
CA TRP A 209 0.66 -7.25 8.08
C TRP A 209 0.10 -6.13 8.97
N GLU A 210 -1.01 -5.51 8.57
CA GLU A 210 -1.77 -4.54 9.34
C GLU A 210 -2.27 -5.14 10.66
N LYS A 211 -2.70 -6.42 10.68
CA LYS A 211 -3.11 -7.12 11.90
C LYS A 211 -1.93 -7.39 12.84
N ILE A 212 -0.73 -7.61 12.30
CA ILE A 212 0.50 -7.69 13.11
C ILE A 212 0.80 -6.32 13.71
N TYR A 213 0.75 -5.26 12.90
CA TYR A 213 0.91 -3.89 13.36
C TYR A 213 -0.07 -3.53 14.50
N MET A 214 -1.35 -3.89 14.38
CA MET A 214 -2.37 -3.70 15.43
C MET A 214 -1.99 -4.32 16.78
N LYS A 215 -1.35 -5.50 16.79
CA LYS A 215 -0.90 -6.18 18.01
C LYS A 215 0.31 -5.51 18.67
N HIS A 216 1.04 -4.66 17.93
CA HIS A 216 2.31 -4.07 18.34
C HIS A 216 2.34 -2.53 18.22
N LEU A 217 1.19 -1.86 18.29
CA LEU A 217 1.08 -0.40 18.15
C LEU A 217 2.02 0.40 19.08
N THR A 218 2.26 -0.12 20.29
CA THR A 218 3.13 0.52 21.28
C THR A 218 4.62 0.44 20.90
N GLU A 219 5.02 -0.60 20.16
CA GLU A 219 6.38 -0.83 19.68
C GLU A 219 6.64 -0.21 18.30
N LEU A 220 5.58 0.07 17.55
CA LEU A 220 5.61 0.48 16.15
C LEU A 220 4.98 1.87 15.98
N PRO A 221 5.68 2.97 16.32
CA PRO A 221 5.11 4.31 16.18
C PRO A 221 4.87 4.64 14.70
N MET A 222 3.62 4.91 14.35
CA MET A 222 3.20 5.36 13.02
C MET A 222 2.17 6.48 13.15
N TYR A 223 2.13 7.37 12.17
CA TYR A 223 1.28 8.56 12.19
C TYR A 223 0.28 8.56 11.04
N ILE A 224 -0.88 9.16 11.26
CA ILE A 224 -1.90 9.31 10.22
C ILE A 224 -1.47 10.31 9.14
N ARG A 225 -1.65 9.97 7.88
CA ARG A 225 -1.57 10.89 6.73
C ARG A 225 -2.94 11.00 6.08
N ARG A 226 -3.65 12.08 6.37
CA ARG A 226 -5.03 12.30 5.91
C ARG A 226 -5.08 12.71 4.45
N TYR A 227 -6.01 12.11 3.71
CA TYR A 227 -6.36 12.47 2.34
C TYR A 227 -7.83 12.90 2.25
N PRO A 228 -8.16 13.84 1.36
CA PRO A 228 -9.55 14.13 1.05
C PRO A 228 -10.18 12.97 0.28
N SER A 229 -11.52 12.87 0.38
CA SER A 229 -12.29 11.90 -0.39
C SER A 229 -12.01 12.05 -1.89
N GLY A 230 -11.93 10.91 -2.58
CA GLY A 230 -11.67 10.83 -4.02
C GLY A 230 -10.19 10.92 -4.44
N VAL A 231 -9.25 10.92 -3.49
CA VAL A 231 -7.82 10.82 -3.82
C VAL A 231 -7.36 9.38 -3.99
N ILE A 232 -7.87 8.49 -3.13
CA ILE A 232 -7.47 7.08 -3.07
C ILE A 232 -8.73 6.25 -3.27
N TYR A 233 -8.67 5.28 -4.17
CA TYR A 233 -9.72 4.29 -4.39
C TYR A 233 -9.14 2.89 -4.28
N GLU A 234 -9.93 1.98 -3.73
CA GLU A 234 -9.76 0.54 -3.83
C GLU A 234 -11.07 -0.03 -4.37
N PHE A 235 -10.96 -1.06 -5.20
CA PHE A 235 -12.12 -1.71 -5.81
C PHE A 235 -12.23 -3.10 -5.23
N ASP A 236 -13.16 -3.36 -4.34
CA ASP A 236 -13.27 -4.68 -3.69
C ASP A 236 -14.09 -5.67 -4.51
N THR A 237 -14.95 -5.15 -5.36
CA THR A 237 -15.85 -5.89 -6.24
C THR A 237 -15.81 -5.33 -7.67
N LEU A 238 -16.36 -6.10 -8.62
CA LEU A 238 -16.56 -5.61 -9.98
C LEU A 238 -17.55 -4.44 -10.02
N GLU A 239 -18.52 -4.43 -9.10
CA GLU A 239 -19.48 -3.34 -8.94
C GLU A 239 -18.78 -2.02 -8.58
N ASP A 240 -17.85 -2.03 -7.62
CA ASP A 240 -17.06 -0.84 -7.26
C ASP A 240 -16.29 -0.30 -8.47
N LEU A 241 -15.69 -1.20 -9.24
CA LEU A 241 -14.96 -0.86 -10.45
C LEU A 241 -15.89 -0.25 -11.52
N CYS A 242 -17.07 -0.84 -11.76
CA CYS A 242 -18.05 -0.32 -12.72
C CYS A 242 -18.64 1.04 -12.29
N LEU A 243 -18.82 1.27 -10.99
CA LEU A 243 -19.28 2.56 -10.46
C LEU A 243 -18.24 3.66 -10.72
N PHE A 244 -16.95 3.33 -10.58
CA PHE A 244 -15.87 4.28 -10.79
C PHE A 244 -15.49 4.48 -12.26
N ASP A 245 -15.55 3.41 -13.05
CA ASP A 245 -15.23 3.34 -14.49
C ASP A 245 -16.31 2.55 -15.25
N PRO A 246 -17.32 3.27 -15.80
CA PRO A 246 -18.43 2.65 -16.55
C PRO A 246 -18.02 1.87 -17.80
N SER A 247 -16.76 1.97 -18.28
CA SER A 247 -16.28 1.15 -19.39
C SER A 247 -16.31 -0.36 -19.09
N TRP A 248 -16.33 -0.74 -17.80
CA TRP A 248 -16.47 -2.13 -17.35
C TRP A 248 -17.91 -2.67 -17.39
N ASN A 249 -18.93 -1.82 -17.60
CA ASN A 249 -20.32 -2.27 -17.63
C ASN A 249 -20.57 -3.33 -18.70
N ALA A 250 -19.99 -3.17 -19.89
CA ALA A 250 -20.13 -4.15 -20.98
C ALA A 250 -19.54 -5.52 -20.61
N TYR A 251 -18.43 -5.55 -19.87
CA TYR A 251 -17.84 -6.79 -19.39
C TYR A 251 -18.73 -7.43 -18.32
N ARG A 252 -19.16 -6.66 -17.30
CA ARG A 252 -20.07 -7.15 -16.25
C ARG A 252 -21.34 -7.75 -16.86
N ASP A 253 -21.96 -7.06 -17.81
CA ASP A 253 -23.22 -7.48 -18.43
C ASP A 253 -23.06 -8.71 -19.34
N SER A 254 -21.83 -9.07 -19.71
CA SER A 254 -21.50 -10.29 -20.47
C SER A 254 -21.32 -11.53 -19.59
N LEU A 255 -21.17 -11.35 -18.26
CA LEU A 255 -20.99 -12.47 -17.34
C LEU A 255 -22.30 -13.29 -17.21
N PRO A 256 -22.21 -14.62 -17.05
CA PRO A 256 -23.38 -15.43 -16.75
C PRO A 256 -24.04 -14.95 -15.45
N LYS A 257 -25.38 -14.83 -15.46
CA LYS A 257 -26.17 -14.53 -14.26
C LYS A 257 -26.35 -15.76 -13.38
#